data_AF-S5XK84-F1
#
_entry.id   AF-S5XK84-F1
#
_cell.length_a   1.000
_cell.length_b   1.000
_cell.length_c   1.000
_cell.angle_alpha   90.00
_cell.angle_beta   90.00
_cell.angle_gamma   90.00
#
_symmetry.space_group_name_H-M   'P 1'
#
loop_
_entity.id
_entity.type
_entity.pdbx_description
1 polymer ?
#
loop_
_entity_poly.entity_id
_entity_poly.type
_entity_poly.pdbx_seq_one_letter_code
_entity_poly.pdbx_strand_id
1 'polypeptide(L)'
;MREIRSAGLAPKAGRVHFRRMSIDTPLPPESRMHDLRKRIDALDSRLVALLAERSRLIDEAAAIKLQENLPARISTRVEEVALNARRRAEVEGLNPELAERLWRLMMEYFIAQEDAVLSPDP
;
A
#
# COMPACT_ATOMS: atom_id res chain seq x y z
N MET A 1 12.87 -54.25 -40.78
CA MET A 1 11.64 -54.36 -41.58
C MET A 1 10.72 -53.19 -41.23
N ARG A 2 10.47 -52.33 -42.22
CA ARG A 2 9.33 -51.41 -42.44
C ARG A 2 8.86 -50.45 -41.34
N GLU A 3 8.96 -49.17 -41.72
CA GLU A 3 8.11 -48.05 -41.30
C GLU A 3 6.61 -48.39 -41.33
N ILE A 4 5.86 -47.84 -40.37
CA ILE A 4 4.45 -47.47 -40.60
C ILE A 4 4.25 -46.07 -40.04
N ARG A 5 4.15 -45.08 -40.93
CA ARG A 5 3.60 -43.75 -40.65
C ARG A 5 2.12 -43.91 -40.35
N SER A 6 1.67 -43.40 -39.21
CA SER A 6 0.25 -43.09 -38.98
C SER A 6 0.08 -41.59 -38.90
N ALA A 7 -0.53 -41.02 -39.94
CA ALA A 7 -1.05 -39.67 -39.96
C ALA A 7 -2.41 -39.67 -39.22
N GLY A 8 -2.47 -39.00 -38.07
CA GLY A 8 -3.70 -38.80 -37.31
C GLY A 8 -3.96 -37.31 -37.13
N LEU A 9 -5.07 -36.84 -37.70
CA LEU A 9 -5.58 -35.48 -37.72
C LEU A 9 -5.53 -34.79 -36.33
N ALA A 10 -4.90 -33.62 -36.25
CA ALA A 10 -5.10 -32.70 -35.13
C ALA A 10 -6.53 -32.15 -35.15
N PRO A 11 -7.22 -32.02 -33.99
CA PRO A 11 -8.53 -31.40 -33.95
C PRO A 11 -8.39 -29.92 -34.30
N LYS A 12 -9.19 -29.43 -35.27
CA LYS A 12 -9.37 -27.99 -35.49
C LYS A 12 -10.08 -27.43 -34.27
N ALA A 13 -9.30 -26.95 -33.30
CA ALA A 13 -9.81 -26.14 -32.21
C ALA A 13 -10.49 -24.92 -32.83
N GLY A 14 -11.83 -24.88 -32.76
CA GLY A 14 -12.59 -23.70 -33.11
C GLY A 14 -12.05 -22.54 -32.30
N ARG A 15 -11.45 -21.55 -32.97
CA ARG A 15 -11.08 -20.28 -32.33
C ARG A 15 -12.37 -19.60 -31.92
N VAL A 16 -12.81 -19.84 -30.70
CA VAL A 16 -13.70 -18.94 -30.00
C VAL A 16 -12.94 -17.62 -29.92
N HIS A 17 -13.27 -16.66 -30.79
CA HIS A 17 -12.82 -15.28 -30.64
C HIS A 17 -13.51 -14.75 -29.39
N PHE A 18 -12.95 -15.07 -28.22
CA PHE A 18 -13.24 -14.31 -27.02
C PHE A 18 -12.63 -12.94 -27.28
N ARG A 19 -13.47 -12.01 -27.77
CA ARG A 19 -13.10 -10.61 -27.94
C ARG A 19 -12.44 -10.20 -26.63
N ARG A 20 -11.13 -9.94 -26.68
CA ARG A 20 -10.38 -9.40 -25.56
C ARG A 20 -10.98 -8.03 -25.32
N MET A 21 -11.99 -7.96 -24.47
CA MET A 21 -12.51 -6.71 -23.95
C MET A 21 -11.31 -6.14 -23.20
N SER A 22 -10.68 -5.12 -23.79
CA SER A 22 -9.47 -4.52 -23.25
C SER A 22 -9.76 -4.10 -21.81
N ILE A 23 -9.07 -4.75 -20.88
CA ILE A 23 -9.20 -4.59 -19.42
C ILE A 23 -8.94 -3.12 -19.02
N ASP A 24 -8.31 -2.37 -19.93
CA ASP A 24 -7.94 -0.96 -19.80
C ASP A 24 -9.07 0.02 -20.17
N THR A 25 -10.24 -0.46 -20.61
CA THR A 25 -11.39 0.43 -20.88
C THR A 25 -12.00 0.86 -19.54
N PRO A 26 -12.11 2.17 -19.26
CA PRO A 26 -12.81 2.65 -18.07
C PRO A 26 -14.22 2.07 -18.00
N LEU A 27 -14.64 1.68 -16.81
CA LEU A 27 -15.98 1.13 -16.62
C LEU A 27 -17.02 2.23 -16.87
N PRO A 28 -18.17 1.91 -17.47
CA PRO A 28 -19.22 2.90 -17.68
C PRO A 28 -19.63 3.58 -16.36
N PRO A 29 -20.03 4.86 -16.39
CA PRO A 29 -20.44 5.60 -15.18
C PRO A 29 -21.57 4.93 -14.38
N GLU A 30 -22.40 4.14 -15.02
CA GLU A 30 -23.51 3.38 -14.44
C GLU A 30 -23.10 2.02 -13.87
N SER A 31 -21.82 1.64 -13.98
CA SER A 31 -21.34 0.36 -13.46
C SER A 31 -21.25 0.37 -11.93
N ARG A 32 -21.66 -0.72 -11.28
CA ARG A 32 -21.44 -0.94 -9.83
C ARG A 32 -19.98 -0.78 -9.39
N MET A 33 -19.04 -1.08 -10.29
CA MET A 33 -17.62 -0.89 -10.03
C MET A 33 -17.18 0.57 -10.08
N HIS A 34 -17.84 1.40 -10.88
CA HIS A 34 -17.62 2.85 -10.87
C HIS A 34 -18.06 3.44 -9.53
N ASP A 35 -19.22 3.03 -9.00
CA ASP A 35 -19.66 3.43 -7.65
C ASP A 35 -18.74 2.91 -6.54
N LEU A 36 -18.22 1.68 -6.67
CA LEU A 36 -17.24 1.13 -5.73
C LEU A 36 -15.94 1.96 -5.74
N ARG A 37 -15.42 2.32 -6.92
CA ARG A 37 -14.21 3.14 -7.05
C ARG A 37 -14.39 4.50 -6.41
N LYS A 38 -15.51 5.19 -6.66
CA LYS A 38 -15.82 6.46 -5.98
C LYS A 38 -15.80 6.35 -4.45
N ARG A 39 -16.31 5.23 -3.90
CA ARG A 39 -16.27 4.99 -2.45
C ARG A 39 -14.86 4.74 -1.94
N ILE A 40 -14.00 4.08 -2.73
CA ILE A 40 -12.58 3.90 -2.43
C ILE A 40 -11.86 5.25 -2.49
N ASP A 41 -12.04 6.03 -3.55
CA ASP A 41 -11.40 7.36 -3.69
C ASP A 41 -11.76 8.30 -2.53
N ALA A 42 -13.02 8.25 -2.07
CA ALA A 42 -13.47 9.02 -0.91
C ALA A 42 -12.88 8.50 0.42
N LEU A 43 -12.60 7.20 0.54
CA LEU A 43 -11.85 6.65 1.68
C LEU A 43 -10.38 7.08 1.62
N ASP A 44 -9.74 6.98 0.45
CA ASP A 44 -8.35 7.35 0.24
C ASP A 44 -8.11 8.84 0.52
N SER A 45 -9.06 9.70 0.13
CA SER A 45 -9.03 11.13 0.47
C SER A 45 -9.01 11.36 1.99
N ARG A 46 -9.78 10.56 2.76
CA ARG A 46 -9.77 10.63 4.23
C ARG A 46 -8.48 10.07 4.81
N LEU A 47 -7.93 9.00 4.24
CA LEU A 47 -6.63 8.46 4.65
C LEU A 47 -5.52 9.49 4.47
N VAL A 48 -5.48 10.20 3.33
CA VAL A 48 -4.50 11.27 3.08
C VAL A 48 -4.65 12.40 4.10
N ALA A 49 -5.87 12.82 4.42
CA ALA A 49 -6.10 13.85 5.43
C ALA A 49 -5.59 13.44 6.82
N LEU A 50 -5.84 12.19 7.22
CA LEU A 50 -5.35 11.63 8.50
C LEU A 50 -3.82 11.51 8.52
N LEU A 51 -3.20 11.16 7.39
CA LEU A 51 -1.73 11.12 7.27
C LEU A 51 -1.10 12.51 7.35
N ALA A 52 -1.75 13.53 6.77
CA ALA A 52 -1.33 14.93 6.90
C ALA A 52 -1.45 15.42 8.35
N GLU A 53 -2.53 15.06 9.06
CA GLU A 53 -2.66 15.31 10.50
C GLU A 53 -1.54 14.63 11.30
N ARG A 54 -1.27 13.35 11.02
CA ARG A 54 -0.18 12.62 11.64
C ARG A 54 1.18 13.27 11.38
N SER A 55 1.44 13.79 10.18
CA SER A 55 2.69 14.49 9.86
C SER A 55 2.88 15.75 10.70
N ARG A 56 1.82 16.54 10.94
CA ARG A 56 1.89 17.71 11.84
C ARG A 56 2.24 17.33 13.28
N LEU A 57 1.71 16.21 13.78
CA LEU A 57 2.11 15.70 15.10
C LEU A 57 3.58 15.27 15.15
N ILE A 58 4.15 14.85 14.02
CA ILE A 58 5.59 14.55 13.92
C ILE A 58 6.41 15.85 13.92
N ASP A 59 5.94 16.93 13.29
CA ASP A 59 6.60 18.24 13.38
C ASP A 59 6.65 18.74 14.84
N GLU A 60 5.55 18.57 15.58
CA GLU A 60 5.50 18.86 17.02
C GLU A 60 6.50 17.98 17.80
N ALA A 61 6.56 16.69 17.48
CA ALA A 61 7.51 15.76 18.10
C ALA A 61 8.97 16.14 17.80
N ALA A 62 9.28 16.59 16.58
CA ALA A 62 10.61 17.05 16.20
C ALA A 62 11.04 18.27 17.03
N ALA A 63 10.14 19.23 17.24
CA ALA A 63 10.41 20.40 18.07
C ALA A 63 10.72 20.02 19.54
N ILE A 64 9.96 19.08 20.10
CA ILE A 64 10.20 18.54 21.45
C ILE A 64 11.56 17.83 21.50
N LYS A 65 11.83 16.93 20.54
CA LYS A 65 13.09 16.17 20.48
C LYS A 65 14.30 17.08 20.36
N LEU A 66 14.21 18.18 19.62
CA LEU A 66 15.28 19.17 19.52
C LEU A 66 15.59 19.81 20.88
N GLN A 67 14.54 20.19 21.63
CA GLN A 67 14.69 20.79 22.96
C GLN A 67 15.24 19.81 23.99
N GLU A 68 14.84 18.54 23.90
CA GLU A 68 15.24 17.47 24.82
C GLU A 68 16.52 16.74 24.38
N ASN A 69 17.15 17.16 23.27
CA ASN A 69 18.32 16.51 22.68
C ASN A 69 18.11 15.00 22.44
N LEU A 70 16.95 14.64 21.91
CA LEU A 70 16.58 13.27 21.56
C LEU A 70 16.81 13.01 20.06
N PRO A 71 17.19 11.78 19.67
CA PRO A 71 17.34 11.42 18.27
C PRO A 71 15.97 11.28 17.58
N ALA A 72 15.93 11.50 16.26
CA ALA A 72 14.73 11.19 15.45
C ALA A 72 14.33 9.73 15.62
N ARG A 73 15.28 8.81 15.39
CA ARG A 73 15.05 7.38 15.54
C ARG A 73 15.19 6.94 16.99
N ILE A 74 14.10 6.40 17.53
CA ILE A 74 14.07 5.64 18.78
C ILE A 74 13.57 4.22 18.45
N SER A 75 14.47 3.25 18.30
CA SER A 75 14.15 1.92 17.77
C SER A 75 13.06 1.18 18.54
N THR A 76 13.05 1.30 19.87
CA THR A 76 11.99 0.70 20.71
C THR A 76 10.61 1.26 20.39
N ARG A 77 10.52 2.55 20.07
CA ARG A 77 9.27 3.20 19.68
C ARG A 77 8.79 2.74 18.30
N VAL A 78 9.72 2.54 17.35
CA VAL A 78 9.39 2.00 16.02
C VAL A 78 8.76 0.61 16.16
N GLU A 79 9.36 -0.27 16.96
CA GLU A 79 8.81 -1.61 17.21
C GLU A 79 7.45 -1.56 17.90
N GLU A 80 7.29 -0.71 18.90
CA GLU A 80 6.01 -0.55 19.59
C GLU A 80 4.90 -0.10 18.64
N VAL A 81 5.16 0.90 17.78
CA VAL A 81 4.19 1.39 16.79
C VAL A 81 3.84 0.31 15.76
N ALA A 82 4.82 -0.47 15.29
CA ALA A 82 4.59 -1.58 14.39
C ALA A 82 3.70 -2.66 15.02
N LEU A 83 4.00 -3.07 16.27
CA LEU A 83 3.19 -4.04 17.01
C LEU A 83 1.77 -3.53 17.31
N ASN A 84 1.63 -2.24 17.59
CA ASN A 84 0.33 -1.59 17.77
C ASN A 84 -0.51 -1.67 16.48
N ALA A 85 0.11 -1.43 15.31
CA ALA A 85 -0.55 -1.55 14.02
C ALA A 85 -1.00 -2.98 13.73
N ARG A 86 -0.14 -3.98 14.01
CA ARG A 86 -0.49 -5.40 13.88
C ARG A 86 -1.73 -5.76 14.70
N ARG A 87 -1.73 -5.43 15.99
CA ARG A 87 -2.85 -5.75 16.90
C ARG A 87 -4.16 -5.09 16.46
N ARG A 88 -4.10 -3.84 15.99
CA ARG A 88 -5.28 -3.15 15.46
C ARG A 88 -5.77 -3.80 14.17
N ALA A 89 -4.85 -4.21 13.28
CA ALA A 89 -5.21 -4.88 12.05
C ALA A 89 -5.96 -6.21 12.30
N GLU A 90 -5.53 -7.00 13.28
CA GLU A 90 -6.23 -8.22 13.70
C GLU A 90 -7.67 -7.94 14.12
N VAL A 91 -7.90 -6.88 14.90
CA VAL A 91 -9.25 -6.48 15.36
C VAL A 91 -10.14 -6.05 14.20
N GLU A 92 -9.59 -5.31 13.24
CA GLU A 92 -10.33 -4.74 12.09
C GLU A 92 -10.42 -5.70 10.89
N GLY A 93 -9.86 -6.92 10.98
CA GLY A 93 -9.86 -7.90 9.90
C GLY A 93 -8.90 -7.58 8.74
N LEU A 94 -7.93 -6.69 8.96
CA LEU A 94 -6.84 -6.41 8.02
C LEU A 94 -5.68 -7.40 8.24
N ASN A 95 -5.00 -7.81 7.16
CA ASN A 95 -3.81 -8.66 7.29
C ASN A 95 -2.73 -7.97 8.17
N PRO A 96 -2.32 -8.57 9.30
CA PRO A 96 -1.38 -7.92 10.24
C PRO A 96 0.02 -7.70 9.66
N GLU A 97 0.46 -8.53 8.71
CA GLU A 97 1.74 -8.32 8.02
C GLU A 97 1.68 -7.14 7.05
N LEU A 98 0.54 -6.97 6.36
CA LEU A 98 0.34 -5.81 5.51
C LEU A 98 0.35 -4.52 6.34
N ALA A 99 -0.37 -4.49 7.45
CA ALA A 99 -0.39 -3.35 8.35
C ALA A 99 1.00 -3.02 8.88
N GLU A 100 1.76 -4.02 9.34
CA GLU A 100 3.13 -3.81 9.80
C GLU A 100 4.01 -3.18 8.72
N ARG A 101 3.99 -3.72 7.50
CA ARG A 101 4.81 -3.19 6.40
C ARG A 101 4.47 -1.75 6.07
N LEU A 102 3.18 -1.41 6.00
CA LEU A 102 2.73 -0.04 5.74
C LEU A 102 3.17 0.92 6.85
N TRP A 103 3.04 0.51 8.12
CA TRP A 103 3.46 1.35 9.25
C TRP A 103 4.96 1.53 9.31
N ARG A 104 5.76 0.49 9.03
CA ARG A 104 7.21 0.61 8.97
C ARG A 104 7.65 1.55 7.85
N LEU A 105 7.11 1.39 6.64
CA LEU A 105 7.38 2.31 5.54
C LEU A 105 7.04 3.76 5.90
N MET A 106 5.87 3.98 6.50
CA MET A 106 5.43 5.30 6.94
C MET A 106 6.35 5.88 8.02
N MET A 107 6.80 5.08 8.98
CA MET A 107 7.73 5.55 10.03
C MET A 107 9.08 5.94 9.47
N GLU A 108 9.63 5.18 8.53
CA GLU A 108 10.90 5.53 7.87
C GLU A 108 10.84 6.90 7.20
N TYR A 109 9.72 7.21 6.53
CA TYR A 109 9.49 8.54 5.97
C TYR A 109 9.49 9.64 7.05
N PHE A 110 8.77 9.42 8.15
CA PHE A 110 8.64 10.42 9.21
C PHE A 110 9.91 10.62 10.03
N ILE A 111 10.71 9.57 10.20
CA ILE A 111 12.04 9.70 10.83
C ILE A 111 12.94 10.59 9.97
N ALA A 112 12.90 10.44 8.65
CA ALA A 112 13.66 11.32 7.75
C ALA A 112 13.16 12.77 7.80
N GLN A 113 11.85 13.00 7.97
CA GLN A 113 11.27 14.33 8.20
C GLN A 113 11.81 14.95 9.50
N GLU A 114 11.86 14.18 10.60
CA GLU A 114 12.44 14.65 11.87
C GLU A 114 13.94 14.94 11.76
N ASP A 115 14.72 14.05 11.10
CA ASP A 115 16.16 14.21 10.91
C ASP A 115 16.51 15.53 10.21
N ALA A 116 15.71 15.94 9.21
CA ALA A 116 15.89 17.21 8.52
C ALA A 116 15.70 18.45 9.43
N VAL A 117 14.93 18.32 10.52
CA VAL A 117 14.72 19.39 11.50
C VAL A 117 15.80 19.36 12.58
N LEU A 118 16.22 18.17 13.01
CA LEU A 118 17.19 17.99 14.09
C LEU A 118 18.64 18.24 13.66
N SER A 119 18.94 18.01 12.38
CA SER A 119 20.24 18.27 11.77
C SER A 119 20.08 19.14 10.53
N PRO A 120 19.73 20.44 10.69
CA PRO A 120 19.74 21.34 9.55
C PRO A 120 21.19 21.40 9.03
N ASP A 121 21.38 21.12 7.73
CA ASP A 121 22.70 21.26 7.09
C ASP A 121 23.30 22.64 7.46
N PRO A 122 24.62 22.72 7.76
CA PRO A 122 25.29 23.96 8.15
C PRO A 122 25.30 25.03 7.05
#